data_AF-A0A0R3UBK0-F1
#
_entry.id   AF-A0A0R3UBK0-F1
#
_cell.length_a   1.000
_cell.length_b   1.000
_cell.length_c   1.000
_cell.angle_alpha   90.00
_cell.angle_beta   90.00
_cell.angle_gamma   90.00
#
_symmetry.space_group_name_H-M   'P 1'
#
loop_
_entity.id
_entity.type
_entity.pdbx_description
1 polymer ?
#
loop_
_entity_poly.entity_id
_entity_poly.type
_entity_poly.pdbx_seq_one_letter_code
_entity_poly.pdbx_strand_id
1 'polypeptide(L)'
;MESASLLCSNQKEQSRGTPLFCDAYDSHAKAFCKRLRAVCEHVKEPKYPPDAICGFPLVEAVFTPTERFCCTPRQKCTRHVGWERKKRANIDVERYRQVRRTLVTILSGANRLLSQLVISTSGNDEILSHRRERFEQRNYQKEI
;
A
#
# COMPACT_ATOMS: atom_id res chain seq x y z
N MET A 1 -5.12 -9.30 13.31
CA MET A 1 -5.71 -8.42 12.28
C MET A 1 -4.88 -7.13 12.13
N GLU A 2 -3.54 -7.21 12.21
CA GLU A 2 -2.64 -6.03 12.39
C GLU A 2 -1.51 -5.94 11.34
N SER A 3 -1.43 -6.88 10.41
CA SER A 3 -0.28 -7.05 9.53
C SER A 3 -0.25 -6.09 8.33
N ALA A 4 -1.38 -5.52 7.92
CA ALA A 4 -1.44 -4.66 6.73
C ALA A 4 -0.97 -3.20 6.98
N SER A 5 -0.86 -2.78 8.25
CA SER A 5 -0.41 -1.43 8.62
C SER A 5 1.11 -1.31 8.76
N LEU A 6 1.81 -2.44 8.92
CA LEU A 6 3.24 -2.47 9.21
C LEU A 6 4.11 -2.24 7.97
N LEU A 7 3.66 -2.71 6.80
CA LEU A 7 4.43 -2.72 5.54
C LEU A 7 4.76 -1.32 4.96
N CYS A 8 4.24 -0.24 5.55
CA CYS A 8 4.51 1.13 5.08
C CYS A 8 4.88 2.10 6.23
N SER A 9 4.91 1.61 7.48
CA SER A 9 5.28 2.43 8.63
C SER A 9 6.80 2.53 8.80
N ASN A 10 7.58 1.59 8.23
CA ASN A 10 9.03 1.64 8.22
C ASN A 10 9.54 2.51 7.07
N GLN A 11 10.40 3.49 7.36
CA GLN A 11 10.99 4.40 6.36
C GLN A 11 11.73 3.66 5.23
N LYS A 12 12.31 2.49 5.52
CA LYS A 12 13.00 1.65 4.52
C LYS A 12 12.06 0.99 3.51
N GLU A 13 10.77 0.88 3.82
CA GLU A 13 9.76 0.18 3.01
C GLU A 13 8.79 1.14 2.30
N GLN A 14 8.95 2.45 2.48
CA GLN A 14 8.10 3.43 1.81
C GLN A 14 8.39 3.45 0.30
N SER A 15 7.33 3.39 -0.52
CA SER A 15 7.42 3.39 -1.99
C SER A 15 8.26 4.57 -2.51
N ARG A 16 9.09 4.35 -3.55
CA ARG A 16 9.81 5.44 -4.25
C ARG A 16 8.83 6.55 -4.65
N GLY A 17 9.06 7.78 -4.16
CA GLY A 17 8.17 8.93 -4.36
C GLY A 17 7.91 9.71 -3.07
N THR A 18 6.81 10.48 -3.02
CA THR A 18 6.41 11.20 -1.79
C THR A 18 5.92 10.20 -0.73
N PRO A 19 6.54 10.18 0.46
CA PRO A 19 6.22 9.24 1.53
C PRO A 19 4.79 9.44 2.07
N LEU A 20 4.06 8.34 2.26
CA LEU A 20 2.67 8.34 2.71
C LEU A 20 2.53 8.65 4.21
N PHE A 21 3.43 8.11 5.03
CA PHE A 21 3.40 8.23 6.48
C PHE A 21 4.51 9.15 6.99
N CYS A 22 4.31 9.70 8.18
CA CYS A 22 5.32 10.43 8.90
C CYS A 22 6.50 9.52 9.28
N ASP A 23 7.69 10.10 9.32
CA ASP A 23 8.97 9.47 9.65
C ASP A 23 9.47 9.83 11.07
N ALA A 24 8.69 10.57 11.85
CA ALA A 24 9.01 10.87 13.24
C ALA A 24 9.01 9.57 14.07
N TYR A 25 10.10 9.36 14.81
CA TYR A 25 10.26 8.21 15.70
C TYR A 25 10.07 8.63 17.16
N ASP A 26 9.20 7.93 17.87
CA ASP A 26 9.04 8.07 19.31
C ASP A 26 9.94 7.04 20.02
N SER A 27 10.96 7.53 20.72
CA SER A 27 11.91 6.70 21.45
C SER A 27 11.31 6.02 22.67
N HIS A 28 10.31 6.63 23.30
CA HIS A 28 9.62 6.06 24.46
C HIS A 28 8.68 4.93 24.02
N ALA A 29 7.88 5.16 22.99
CA ALA A 29 7.00 4.13 22.42
C ALA A 29 7.74 3.09 21.55
N LYS A 30 9.02 3.33 21.23
CA LYS A 30 9.84 2.53 20.31
C LYS A 30 9.15 2.28 18.96
N ALA A 31 8.51 3.32 18.43
CA ALA A 31 7.67 3.21 17.24
C ALA A 31 7.71 4.47 16.37
N PHE A 32 7.54 4.29 15.05
CA PHE A 32 7.35 5.39 14.12
C PHE A 32 5.90 5.91 14.14
N CYS A 33 5.74 7.20 13.86
CA CYS A 33 4.44 7.85 13.77
C CYS A 33 3.61 7.27 12.61
N LYS A 34 2.44 6.74 12.93
CA LYS A 34 1.53 6.11 11.94
C LYS A 34 0.60 7.10 11.22
N ARG A 35 0.73 8.41 11.49
CA ARG A 35 -0.11 9.43 10.85
C ARG A 35 0.33 9.64 9.40
N LEU A 36 -0.64 9.89 8.51
CA LEU A 36 -0.31 10.31 7.14
C LEU A 36 0.51 11.59 7.18
N ARG A 37 1.57 11.64 6.37
CA ARG A 37 2.50 12.77 6.30
C ARG A 37 1.77 14.09 6.03
N ALA A 38 0.75 14.06 5.17
CA ALA A 38 -0.03 15.24 4.80
C ALA A 38 -0.78 15.90 5.97
N VAL A 39 -1.08 15.16 7.06
CA VAL A 39 -1.87 15.68 8.21
C VAL A 39 -1.17 15.48 9.55
N CYS A 40 0.10 15.11 9.54
CA CYS A 40 0.89 14.94 10.76
C CYS A 40 1.47 16.27 11.22
N GLU A 41 1.38 16.53 12.52
CA GLU A 41 1.94 17.64 13.26
C GLU A 41 3.47 17.71 13.21
N HIS A 42 4.15 16.57 13.08
CA HIS A 42 5.60 16.52 12.92
C HIS A 42 6.08 17.08 11.57
N VAL A 43 5.17 17.20 10.61
CA VAL A 43 5.47 17.62 9.24
C VAL A 43 5.09 19.09 9.08
N LYS A 44 6.11 19.93 8.90
CA LYS A 44 5.91 21.35 8.65
C LYS A 44 5.32 21.58 7.26
N GLU A 45 4.40 22.53 7.17
CA GLU A 45 3.83 22.94 5.89
C GLU A 45 4.91 23.60 5.01
N PRO A 46 4.94 23.33 3.70
CA PRO A 46 5.88 23.99 2.82
C PRO A 46 5.66 25.50 2.86
N LYS A 47 6.76 26.26 2.86
CA LYS A 47 6.71 27.71 2.74
C LYS A 47 6.44 28.06 1.28
N TYR A 48 5.47 28.93 1.07
CA TYR A 48 5.13 29.45 -0.26
C TYR A 48 5.75 30.83 -0.43
N PRO A 49 6.11 31.22 -1.67
CA PRO A 49 6.57 32.57 -1.93
C PRO A 49 5.43 33.58 -1.67
N PRO A 50 5.76 34.85 -1.38
CA PRO A 50 4.78 35.85 -0.95
C PRO A 50 3.73 36.20 -2.02
N ASP A 51 4.06 36.00 -3.29
CA ASP A 51 3.20 36.18 -4.46
C ASP A 51 2.38 34.92 -4.81
N ALA A 52 2.51 33.84 -4.04
CA ALA A 52 1.72 32.63 -4.28
C ALA A 52 0.22 32.92 -4.20
N ILE A 53 -0.50 32.49 -5.22
CA ILE A 53 -1.96 32.50 -5.24
C ILE A 53 -2.52 31.26 -4.53
N CYS A 54 -3.81 31.30 -4.20
CA CYS A 54 -4.52 30.18 -3.60
C CYS A 54 -4.49 28.93 -4.49
N GLY A 55 -4.81 29.07 -5.77
CA GLY A 55 -4.77 27.98 -6.74
C GLY A 55 -5.86 26.92 -6.59
N PHE A 56 -6.88 27.12 -5.74
CA PHE A 56 -7.98 26.16 -5.61
C PHE A 56 -8.72 26.01 -6.95
N PRO A 57 -8.90 24.79 -7.50
CA PRO A 57 -9.61 24.58 -8.75
C PRO A 57 -11.10 24.89 -8.58
N LEU A 58 -11.60 25.84 -9.37
CA LEU A 58 -12.99 26.22 -9.35
C LEU A 58 -13.82 25.19 -10.12
N VAL A 59 -14.97 24.83 -9.56
CA VAL A 59 -15.90 23.88 -10.16
C VAL A 59 -17.27 24.52 -10.32
N GLU A 60 -17.94 24.22 -11.43
CA GLU A 60 -19.33 24.55 -11.69
C GLU A 60 -20.20 23.33 -11.38
N ALA A 61 -21.40 23.55 -10.83
CA ALA A 61 -22.33 22.50 -10.46
C ALA A 61 -21.67 21.34 -9.67
N VAL A 62 -20.70 21.65 -8.81
CA VAL A 62 -19.93 20.73 -7.92
C VAL A 62 -19.01 19.73 -8.64
N PHE A 63 -19.31 19.35 -9.88
CA PHE A 63 -18.64 18.27 -10.59
C PHE A 63 -17.94 18.69 -11.88
N THR A 64 -18.26 19.86 -12.42
CA THR A 64 -17.71 20.30 -13.71
C THR A 64 -16.43 21.11 -13.48
N PRO A 65 -15.26 20.60 -13.88
CA PRO A 65 -14.03 21.37 -13.83
C PRO A 65 -14.14 22.56 -14.78
N THR A 66 -13.86 23.77 -14.29
CA THR A 66 -13.96 25.00 -15.08
C THR A 66 -12.65 25.42 -15.73
N GLU A 67 -11.57 24.66 -15.49
CA GLU A 67 -10.17 25.03 -15.79
C GLU A 67 -9.70 26.35 -15.15
N ARG A 68 -10.54 26.98 -14.33
CA ARG A 68 -10.22 28.20 -13.59
C ARG A 68 -9.73 27.87 -12.18
N PHE A 69 -8.94 28.78 -11.64
CA PHE A 69 -8.38 28.66 -10.30
C PHE A 69 -8.66 29.91 -9.46
N CYS A 70 -8.65 29.76 -8.14
CA CYS A 70 -8.71 30.89 -7.23
C CYS A 70 -7.40 31.69 -7.27
N CYS A 71 -7.46 32.91 -7.83
CA CYS A 71 -6.29 33.81 -7.97
C CYS A 71 -6.06 34.72 -6.74
N THR A 72 -6.86 34.61 -5.68
CA THR A 72 -6.63 35.39 -4.45
C THR A 72 -5.25 35.05 -3.89
N PRO A 73 -4.45 36.04 -3.44
CA PRO A 73 -3.17 35.76 -2.77
C PRO A 73 -3.39 34.77 -1.63
N ARG A 74 -2.53 33.74 -1.53
CA ARG A 74 -2.72 32.61 -0.61
C ARG A 74 -2.93 33.09 0.84
N GLN A 75 -2.15 34.07 1.26
CA GLN A 75 -2.21 34.65 2.61
C GLN A 75 -3.51 35.42 2.90
N LYS A 76 -4.23 35.83 1.85
CA LYS A 76 -5.51 36.57 1.94
C LYS A 76 -6.73 35.71 1.64
N CYS A 77 -6.54 34.44 1.24
CA CYS A 77 -7.65 33.57 0.86
C CYS A 77 -8.27 32.90 2.08
N THR A 78 -9.47 33.34 2.46
CA THR A 78 -10.23 32.79 3.58
C THR A 78 -11.14 31.62 3.19
N ARG A 79 -11.45 31.47 1.89
CA ARG A 79 -12.40 30.47 1.38
C ARG A 79 -11.81 29.06 1.25
N HIS A 80 -10.50 28.95 1.03
CA HIS A 80 -9.83 27.68 0.70
C HIS A 80 -8.61 27.42 1.58
N VAL A 81 -8.71 27.76 2.87
CA VAL A 81 -7.58 27.59 3.79
C VAL A 81 -7.15 26.12 3.85
N GLY A 82 -5.85 25.86 3.60
CA GLY A 82 -5.27 24.52 3.69
C GLY A 82 -5.80 23.52 2.64
N TRP A 83 -6.45 23.96 1.57
CA TRP A 83 -7.06 23.06 0.59
C TRP A 83 -6.08 22.07 -0.02
N GLU A 84 -4.84 22.48 -0.29
CA GLU A 84 -3.80 21.58 -0.81
C GLU A 84 -3.46 20.47 0.17
N ARG A 85 -3.36 20.80 1.46
CA ARG A 85 -3.13 19.81 2.52
C ARG A 85 -4.26 18.79 2.53
N LYS A 86 -5.51 19.25 2.49
CA LYS A 86 -6.70 18.39 2.45
C LYS A 86 -6.74 17.53 1.17
N LYS A 87 -6.40 18.11 0.02
CA LYS A 87 -6.36 17.39 -1.26
C LYS A 87 -5.28 16.31 -1.25
N ARG A 88 -4.08 16.62 -0.75
CA ARG A 88 -2.98 15.67 -0.61
C ARG A 88 -3.34 14.52 0.34
N ALA A 89 -3.97 14.83 1.46
CA ALA A 89 -4.46 13.80 2.39
C ALA A 89 -5.46 12.85 1.73
N ASN A 90 -6.42 13.37 0.96
CA ASN A 90 -7.38 12.53 0.23
C ASN A 90 -6.69 11.64 -0.81
N ILE A 91 -5.69 12.17 -1.54
CA ILE A 91 -4.89 11.39 -2.50
C ILE A 91 -4.12 10.30 -1.77
N ASP A 92 -3.46 10.62 -0.65
CA ASP A 92 -2.66 9.66 0.11
C ASP A 92 -3.51 8.54 0.71
N VAL A 93 -4.74 8.84 1.16
CA VAL A 93 -5.71 7.81 1.59
C VAL A 93 -6.04 6.87 0.43
N GLU A 94 -6.29 7.39 -0.76
CA GLU A 94 -6.62 6.53 -1.90
C GLU A 94 -5.41 5.72 -2.38
N ARG A 95 -4.20 6.31 -2.37
CA ARG A 95 -2.95 5.59 -2.61
C ARG A 95 -2.79 4.43 -1.63
N TYR A 96 -3.02 4.66 -0.33
CA TYR A 96 -2.94 3.60 0.68
C TYR A 96 -3.97 2.50 0.42
N ARG A 97 -5.23 2.86 0.11
CA ARG A 97 -6.27 1.87 -0.23
C ARG A 97 -5.87 1.06 -1.45
N GLN A 98 -5.33 1.69 -2.49
CA GLN A 98 -4.88 1.02 -3.70
C GLN A 98 -3.73 0.05 -3.41
N VAL A 99 -2.70 0.50 -2.69
CA VAL A 99 -1.58 -0.36 -2.27
C VAL A 99 -2.09 -1.56 -1.48
N ARG A 100 -3.01 -1.34 -0.52
CA ARG A 100 -3.60 -2.41 0.27
C ARG A 100 -4.38 -3.41 -0.59
N ARG A 101 -5.20 -2.94 -1.53
CA ARG A 101 -5.93 -3.81 -2.47
C ARG A 101 -4.97 -4.65 -3.30
N THR A 102 -3.99 -4.00 -3.94
CA THR A 102 -2.99 -4.67 -4.78
C THR A 102 -2.21 -5.71 -3.98
N LEU A 103 -1.75 -5.37 -2.78
CA LEU A 103 -1.04 -6.28 -1.90
C LEU A 103 -1.88 -7.52 -1.55
N VAL A 104 -3.14 -7.33 -1.14
CA VAL A 104 -4.05 -8.44 -0.82
C VAL A 104 -4.25 -9.36 -2.03
N THR A 105 -4.43 -8.79 -3.23
CA THR A 105 -4.55 -9.57 -4.47
C THR A 105 -3.30 -10.38 -4.76
N ILE A 106 -2.12 -9.76 -4.68
CA ILE A 106 -0.82 -10.43 -4.92
C ILE A 106 -0.61 -11.58 -3.93
N LEU A 107 -0.80 -11.33 -2.63
CA LEU A 107 -0.64 -12.34 -1.59
C LEU A 107 -1.63 -13.50 -1.76
N SER A 108 -2.87 -13.19 -2.10
CA SER A 108 -3.89 -14.21 -2.36
C SER A 108 -3.55 -15.05 -3.60
N GLY A 109 -3.02 -14.43 -4.65
CA GLY A 109 -2.54 -15.13 -5.84
C GLY A 109 -1.35 -16.04 -5.54
N ALA A 110 -0.35 -15.53 -4.81
CA ALA A 110 0.82 -16.31 -4.40
C ALA A 110 0.42 -17.53 -3.54
N ASN A 111 -0.47 -17.34 -2.56
CA ASN A 111 -0.97 -18.44 -1.73
C ASN A 111 -1.71 -19.51 -2.55
N ARG A 112 -2.49 -19.11 -3.57
CA ARG A 112 -3.17 -20.05 -4.47
C ARG A 112 -2.16 -20.87 -5.28
N LEU A 113 -1.15 -20.23 -5.85
CA LEU A 113 -0.10 -20.91 -6.63
C LEU A 113 0.71 -21.87 -5.75
N LEU A 114 1.10 -21.44 -4.55
CA LEU A 114 1.78 -22.30 -3.58
C LEU A 114 0.92 -23.52 -3.21
N SER A 115 -0.38 -23.32 -2.95
CA SER A 115 -1.29 -24.43 -2.63
C SER A 115 -1.41 -25.42 -3.78
N GLN A 116 -1.48 -24.95 -5.04
CA GLN A 116 -1.51 -25.81 -6.23
C GLN A 116 -0.22 -26.62 -6.40
N LEU A 117 0.94 -26.00 -6.15
CA LEU A 117 2.23 -26.67 -6.19
C LEU A 117 2.35 -27.76 -5.11
N VAL A 118 1.90 -27.48 -3.88
CA VAL A 118 1.92 -28.48 -2.80
C VAL A 118 1.06 -29.70 -3.17
N ILE A 119 -0.14 -29.47 -3.70
CA ILE A 119 -1.05 -30.56 -4.12
C ILE A 119 -0.45 -31.38 -5.27
N SER A 120 0.21 -30.73 -6.23
CA SER A 120 0.83 -31.45 -7.35
C SER A 120 2.06 -32.25 -6.90
N THR A 121 2.85 -31.74 -5.96
CA THR A 121 3.98 -32.48 -5.37
C THR A 121 3.49 -33.67 -4.54
N SER A 122 2.47 -33.49 -3.71
CA SER A 122 1.94 -34.61 -2.90
C SER A 122 1.37 -35.72 -3.77
N GLY A 123 0.68 -35.37 -4.87
CA GLY A 123 0.19 -36.36 -5.82
C GLY A 123 1.32 -37.13 -6.55
N ASN A 124 2.44 -36.46 -6.84
CA ASN A 124 3.60 -37.12 -7.45
C ASN A 124 4.29 -38.08 -6.46
N ASP A 125 4.42 -37.70 -5.19
CA ASP A 125 5.02 -38.55 -4.15
C ASP A 125 4.21 -39.83 -3.93
N GLU A 126 2.88 -39.71 -3.93
CA GLU A 126 1.97 -40.85 -3.80
C GLU A 126 2.11 -41.82 -4.99
N ILE A 127 2.18 -41.30 -6.23
CA ILE A 127 2.42 -42.11 -7.43
C ILE A 127 3.79 -42.83 -7.38
N LEU A 128 4.84 -42.14 -6.93
CA LEU A 128 6.18 -42.71 -6.81
C LEU A 128 6.24 -43.82 -5.74
N SER A 129 5.56 -43.62 -4.61
CA SER A 129 5.44 -44.64 -3.56
C SER A 129 4.77 -45.91 -4.08
N HIS A 130 3.62 -45.78 -4.77
CA HIS A 130 2.88 -46.91 -5.31
C HIS A 130 3.67 -47.65 -6.41
N ARG A 131 4.44 -46.93 -7.23
CA ARG A 131 5.32 -47.55 -8.24
C ARG A 131 6.46 -48.34 -7.60
N ARG A 132 7.02 -47.86 -6.48
CA ARG A 132 8.07 -48.56 -5.72
C ARG A 132 7.52 -49.85 -5.11
N GLU A 133 6.36 -49.79 -4.44
CA GLU A 133 5.70 -50.98 -3.88
C GLU A 133 5.43 -52.06 -4.93
N ARG A 134 4.91 -51.67 -6.11
CA ARG A 134 4.69 -52.62 -7.23
C ARG A 134 5.99 -53.19 -7.81
N PHE A 135 7.10 -52.48 -7.72
CA PHE A 135 8.39 -52.99 -8.15
C PHE A 135 8.93 -54.02 -7.14
N GLU A 136 8.85 -53.70 -5.85
CA GLU A 136 9.23 -54.60 -4.76
C GLU A 136 8.41 -55.89 -4.77
N GLN A 137 7.07 -55.81 -4.90
CA GLN A 137 6.20 -56.98 -5.03
C GLN A 137 6.53 -57.86 -6.24
N ARG A 138 6.87 -57.25 -7.39
CA ARG A 138 7.24 -58.00 -8.60
C ARG A 138 8.59 -58.69 -8.49
N ASN A 139 9.55 -58.12 -7.76
CA ASN A 139 10.84 -58.78 -7.54
C ASN A 139 10.70 -59.89 -6.51
N TYR A 140 9.92 -59.69 -5.45
CA TYR A 140 9.63 -60.73 -4.46
C TYR A 140 9.00 -61.98 -5.09
N GLN A 141 8.07 -61.82 -6.05
CA GLN A 141 7.48 -62.95 -6.76
C GLN A 141 8.40 -63.66 -7.76
N LYS A 142 9.56 -63.09 -8.10
CA LYS A 142 10.56 -63.72 -8.98
C LYS A 142 11.63 -64.50 -8.22
N GLU A 143 11.69 -64.35 -6.89
CA GLU A 143 12.66 -65.02 -6.01
C GLU A 143 12.07 -66.28 -5.34
N ILE A 144 10.85 -66.69 -5.71
CA ILE A 144 10.17 -67.94 -5.32
C ILE A 144 10.02 -68.83 -6.57
#